data_AF-A0A2E9V6A5-F1
#
_entry.id   AF-A0A2E9V6A5-F1
#
_cell.length_a   1.000
_cell.length_b   1.000
_cell.length_c   1.000
_cell.angle_alpha   90.00
_cell.angle_beta   90.00
_cell.angle_gamma   90.00
#
_symmetry.space_group_name_H-M   'P 1'
#
loop_
_entity.id
_entity.type
_entity.pdbx_description
1 polymer ?
#
loop_
_entity_poly.entity_id
_entity_poly.type
_entity_poly.pdbx_seq_one_letter_code
_entity_poly.pdbx_strand_id
1 'polypeptide(L)'
;MKKAIKYILKMCGYKLVKDNAIQYDIDYDPEFISEFETLEPNTATSIERMHALKEAVKYVIGNNIAGDLVECGVWKGGSCMLIARTLLEYDQNDRLLWLYDTFEGMTLPTNEDIEKETGIKGGDLLENIEKNTDKYNMWAYAPEDIVRKNMESTKYPSDKIKYIRGKVEDTLNETKPESIALLRLDTDWYESTKAEMDALYPLIAKGGVLIIDDYGHFEGARKAIDEYFDSVKEQPLMHRIDYTGRMIIKKS
;
A
#
# COMPACT_ATOMS: atom_id res chain seq x y z
N MET A 1 23.06 37.99 -0.88
CA MET A 1 23.54 36.60 -0.68
C MET A 1 22.47 35.53 -0.96
N LYS A 2 21.37 35.43 -0.21
CA LYS A 2 20.36 34.34 -0.38
C LYS A 2 19.79 34.19 -1.80
N LYS A 3 19.54 35.29 -2.54
CA LYS A 3 19.02 35.23 -3.92
C LYS A 3 20.03 34.66 -4.93
N ALA A 4 21.31 34.99 -4.78
CA ALA A 4 22.37 34.47 -5.64
C ALA A 4 22.61 32.98 -5.42
N ILE A 5 22.61 32.53 -4.16
CA ILE A 5 22.73 31.11 -3.79
C ILE A 5 21.56 30.30 -4.35
N LYS A 6 20.32 30.78 -4.17
CA LYS A 6 19.13 30.13 -4.74
C LYS A 6 19.19 30.02 -6.26
N TYR A 7 19.70 31.04 -6.93
CA TYR A 7 19.84 31.07 -8.38
C TYR A 7 20.87 30.04 -8.87
N ILE A 8 22.05 29.99 -8.26
CA ILE A 8 23.11 29.03 -8.61
C ILE A 8 22.62 27.58 -8.38
N LEU A 9 22.02 27.30 -7.22
CA LEU A 9 21.48 25.97 -6.94
C LEU A 9 20.43 25.56 -7.95
N LYS A 10 19.50 26.47 -8.31
CA LYS A 10 18.47 26.20 -9.32
C LYS A 10 19.08 25.89 -10.69
N MET A 11 20.15 26.58 -11.09
CA MET A 11 20.88 26.29 -12.33
C MET A 11 21.54 24.92 -12.32
N CYS A 12 21.96 24.44 -11.16
CA CYS A 12 22.51 23.09 -10.96
C CYS A 12 21.43 22.02 -10.73
N GLY A 13 20.14 22.34 -10.87
CA GLY A 13 19.03 21.40 -10.65
C GLY A 13 18.59 21.25 -9.19
N TYR A 14 19.17 22.02 -8.26
CA TYR A 14 18.86 21.95 -6.83
C TYR A 14 17.92 23.07 -6.37
N LYS A 15 16.97 22.76 -5.50
CA LYS A 15 16.07 23.75 -4.88
C LYS A 15 16.42 23.92 -3.42
N LEU A 16 16.84 25.12 -3.03
CA LEU A 16 17.06 25.46 -1.61
C LEU A 16 15.71 25.67 -0.90
N VAL A 17 15.27 24.66 -0.17
CA VAL A 17 14.17 24.75 0.79
C VAL A 17 14.71 25.16 2.17
N LYS A 18 13.87 25.83 2.96
CA LYS A 18 14.23 26.18 4.33
C LYS A 18 13.93 24.95 5.17
N ASP A 19 14.94 24.41 5.84
CA ASP A 19 14.77 23.41 6.88
C ASP A 19 14.10 24.12 8.08
N ASN A 20 12.78 24.25 8.01
CA ASN A 20 11.99 24.44 9.21
C ASN A 20 11.86 23.02 9.76
N ALA A 21 12.31 22.76 10.99
CA ALA A 21 12.26 21.46 11.65
C ALA A 21 10.82 20.96 11.94
N ILE A 22 9.95 21.07 10.94
CA ILE A 22 8.63 20.46 10.89
C ILE A 22 8.85 19.16 10.13
N GLN A 23 8.90 18.07 10.89
CA GLN A 23 9.20 16.72 10.40
C GLN A 23 8.13 16.21 9.42
N TYR A 24 6.89 16.73 9.52
CA TYR A 24 5.73 16.32 8.73
C TYR A 24 4.98 17.54 8.19
N ASP A 25 4.14 17.38 7.17
CA ASP A 25 3.35 18.49 6.63
C ASP A 25 2.31 19.02 7.64
N ILE A 26 1.94 20.29 7.48
CA ILE A 26 1.14 21.06 8.45
C ILE A 26 -0.34 20.64 8.51
N ASP A 27 -0.80 19.86 7.55
CA ASP A 27 -2.18 19.40 7.41
C ASP A 27 -2.44 18.07 8.12
N TYR A 28 -1.40 17.40 8.61
CA TYR A 28 -1.55 16.21 9.46
C TYR A 28 -1.92 16.59 10.89
N ASP A 29 -2.97 15.96 11.41
CA ASP A 29 -3.36 16.09 12.82
C ASP A 29 -2.27 15.47 13.73
N PRO A 30 -1.88 16.13 14.84
CA PRO A 30 -0.95 15.57 15.82
C PRO A 30 -1.29 14.16 16.32
N GLU A 31 -2.58 13.81 16.43
CA GLU A 31 -3.00 12.47 16.83
C GLU A 31 -2.63 11.42 15.77
N PHE A 32 -2.80 11.75 14.49
CA PHE A 32 -2.38 10.89 13.39
C PHE A 32 -0.86 10.75 13.32
N ILE A 33 -0.11 11.83 13.53
CA ILE A 33 1.36 11.78 13.58
C ILE A 33 1.83 10.81 14.67
N SER A 34 1.28 10.94 15.88
CA SER A 34 1.60 10.05 17.00
C SER A 34 1.24 8.59 16.68
N GLU A 35 0.07 8.34 16.09
CA GLU A 35 -0.32 7.01 15.66
C GLU A 35 0.65 6.44 14.61
N PHE A 36 0.97 7.21 13.56
CA PHE A 36 1.92 6.84 12.52
C PHE A 36 3.27 6.44 13.12
N GLU A 37 3.83 7.24 14.05
CA GLU A 37 5.11 6.94 14.68
C GLU A 37 5.12 5.60 15.42
N THR A 38 3.97 5.15 15.96
CA THR A 38 3.86 3.81 16.57
C THR A 38 3.78 2.67 15.55
N LEU A 39 3.35 2.96 14.32
CA LEU A 39 3.16 1.99 13.24
C LEU A 39 4.34 1.95 12.26
N GLU A 40 5.09 3.04 12.16
CA GLU A 40 6.23 3.25 11.26
C GLU A 40 7.25 2.10 11.28
N PRO A 41 7.59 1.49 12.44
CA PRO A 41 8.51 0.35 12.45
C PRO A 41 7.99 -0.91 11.73
N ASN A 42 6.68 -0.97 11.48
CA ASN A 42 5.96 -2.10 10.90
C ASN A 42 5.38 -1.81 9.49
N THR A 43 5.64 -0.62 8.92
CA THR A 43 5.32 -0.30 7.52
C THR A 43 6.52 0.32 6.79
N ALA A 44 6.69 0.00 5.51
CA ALA A 44 7.66 0.67 4.62
C ALA A 44 7.02 1.87 3.89
N THR A 45 5.72 2.09 4.08
CA THR A 45 4.99 3.16 3.42
C THR A 45 5.26 4.51 4.07
N SER A 46 5.18 5.55 3.24
CA SER A 46 5.33 6.95 3.65
C SER A 46 4.15 7.42 4.53
N ILE A 47 4.34 8.50 5.29
CA ILE A 47 3.25 9.12 6.06
C ILE A 47 2.08 9.55 5.17
N GLU A 48 2.33 10.00 3.94
CA GLU A 48 1.33 10.38 2.94
C GLU A 48 0.41 9.21 2.59
N ARG A 49 0.99 8.03 2.31
CA ARG A 49 0.27 6.78 2.05
C ARG A 49 -0.50 6.28 3.26
N MET A 50 0.08 6.35 4.45
CA MET A 50 -0.62 6.00 5.70
C MET A 50 -1.79 6.95 5.97
N HIS A 51 -1.62 8.24 5.74
CA HIS A 51 -2.70 9.22 5.91
C HIS A 51 -3.82 8.98 4.90
N ALA A 52 -3.47 8.79 3.62
CA ALA A 52 -4.44 8.46 2.58
C ALA A 52 -5.22 7.18 2.90
N LEU A 53 -4.55 6.16 3.46
CA LEU A 53 -5.18 4.93 3.93
C LEU A 53 -6.17 5.20 5.07
N LYS A 54 -5.78 5.97 6.09
CA LYS A 54 -6.70 6.34 7.20
C LYS A 54 -7.92 7.09 6.67
N GLU A 55 -7.73 8.06 5.78
CA GLU A 55 -8.83 8.80 5.16
C GLU A 55 -9.72 7.92 4.28
N ALA A 56 -9.16 6.95 3.56
CA ALA A 56 -9.93 5.97 2.80
C ALA A 56 -10.80 5.10 3.71
N VAL A 57 -10.26 4.64 4.85
CA VAL A 57 -11.04 3.89 5.85
C VAL A 57 -12.17 4.75 6.42
N LYS A 58 -11.88 5.98 6.84
CA LYS A 58 -12.91 6.93 7.31
C LYS A 58 -13.98 7.20 6.24
N TYR A 59 -13.57 7.33 4.98
CA TYR A 59 -14.48 7.54 3.86
C TYR A 59 -15.44 6.36 3.65
N VAL A 60 -14.94 5.11 3.66
CA VAL A 60 -15.81 3.94 3.47
C VAL A 60 -16.78 3.75 4.63
N ILE A 61 -16.36 4.06 5.86
CA ILE A 61 -17.23 4.04 7.05
C ILE A 61 -18.29 5.13 6.94
N GLY A 62 -17.88 6.39 6.72
CA GLY A 62 -18.78 7.54 6.68
C GLY A 62 -19.82 7.49 5.57
N ASN A 63 -19.51 6.79 4.46
CA ASN A 63 -20.45 6.60 3.35
C ASN A 63 -21.19 5.25 3.38
N ASN A 64 -21.02 4.46 4.46
CA ASN A 64 -21.63 3.13 4.61
C ASN A 64 -21.36 2.21 3.40
N ILE A 65 -20.14 2.26 2.87
CA ILE A 65 -19.74 1.38 1.77
C ILE A 65 -19.62 -0.04 2.33
N ALA A 66 -20.44 -0.95 1.81
CA ALA A 66 -20.45 -2.35 2.23
C ALA A 66 -19.22 -3.09 1.71
N GLY A 67 -18.81 -4.13 2.42
CA GLY A 67 -17.68 -4.99 2.05
C GLY A 67 -16.52 -4.93 3.02
N ASP A 68 -15.60 -5.84 2.79
CA ASP A 68 -14.41 -6.07 3.61
C ASP A 68 -13.26 -5.15 3.23
N LEU A 69 -12.19 -5.18 4.01
CA LEU A 69 -10.97 -4.43 3.74
C LEU A 69 -9.85 -5.43 3.41
N VAL A 70 -9.16 -5.20 2.31
CA VAL A 70 -8.23 -6.15 1.71
C VAL A 70 -6.90 -5.47 1.43
N GLU A 71 -5.82 -6.14 1.80
CA GLU A 71 -4.47 -5.75 1.50
C GLU A 71 -3.69 -6.93 0.92
N CYS A 72 -3.03 -6.70 -0.21
CA CYS A 72 -2.15 -7.65 -0.87
C CYS A 72 -0.71 -7.15 -0.78
N GLY A 73 0.15 -7.93 -0.13
CA GLY A 73 1.46 -7.48 0.34
C GLY A 73 1.32 -6.67 1.63
N VAL A 74 1.61 -7.29 2.77
CA VAL A 74 1.37 -6.70 4.09
C VAL A 74 2.66 -6.43 4.87
N TRP A 75 3.77 -7.09 4.49
CA TRP A 75 5.04 -7.05 5.21
C TRP A 75 4.84 -7.32 6.71
N LYS A 76 5.21 -6.39 7.60
CA LYS A 76 5.01 -6.49 9.07
C LYS A 76 3.60 -6.07 9.52
N GLY A 77 2.73 -5.69 8.59
CA GLY A 77 1.31 -5.41 8.82
C GLY A 77 0.99 -4.00 9.28
N GLY A 78 1.91 -3.03 9.25
CA GLY A 78 1.68 -1.69 9.81
C GLY A 78 0.49 -0.95 9.17
N SER A 79 0.28 -1.11 7.86
CA SER A 79 -0.89 -0.60 7.14
C SER A 79 -2.17 -1.29 7.58
N CYS A 80 -2.17 -2.63 7.68
CA CYS A 80 -3.30 -3.41 8.23
C CYS A 80 -3.63 -3.01 9.67
N MET A 81 -2.61 -2.71 10.49
CA MET A 81 -2.79 -2.25 11.86
C MET A 81 -3.50 -0.89 11.91
N LEU A 82 -3.16 0.02 10.99
CA LEU A 82 -3.83 1.32 10.86
C LEU A 82 -5.30 1.13 10.50
N ILE A 83 -5.59 0.25 9.55
CA ILE A 83 -6.97 -0.11 9.18
C ILE A 83 -7.74 -0.61 10.40
N ALA A 84 -7.18 -1.60 11.11
CA ALA A 84 -7.79 -2.20 12.29
C ALA A 84 -8.08 -1.18 13.40
N ARG A 85 -7.12 -0.30 13.71
CA ARG A 85 -7.27 0.76 14.72
C ARG A 85 -8.33 1.77 14.32
N THR A 86 -8.32 2.20 13.07
CA THR A 86 -9.32 3.14 12.55
C THR A 86 -10.73 2.53 12.57
N LEU A 87 -10.88 1.24 12.27
CA LEU A 87 -12.17 0.57 12.41
C LEU A 87 -12.66 0.54 13.85
N LEU A 88 -11.78 0.23 14.82
CA LEU A 88 -12.11 0.23 16.25
C LEU A 88 -12.50 1.63 16.76
N GLU A 89 -11.81 2.67 16.31
CA GLU A 89 -12.10 4.08 16.63
C GLU A 89 -13.55 4.47 16.27
N TYR A 90 -14.12 3.82 15.24
CA TYR A 90 -15.48 4.06 14.75
C TYR A 90 -16.45 2.89 15.04
N ASP A 91 -16.13 2.03 16.02
CA ASP A 91 -16.95 0.88 16.44
C ASP A 91 -17.29 -0.12 15.31
N GLN A 92 -16.43 -0.23 14.29
CA GLN A 92 -16.60 -1.14 13.14
C GLN A 92 -15.88 -2.50 13.35
N ASN A 93 -16.41 -3.29 14.29
CA ASN A 93 -15.73 -4.50 14.79
C ASN A 93 -16.15 -5.80 14.07
N ASP A 94 -16.93 -5.70 13.00
CA ASP A 94 -17.57 -6.84 12.34
C ASP A 94 -17.08 -7.10 10.90
N ARG A 95 -16.38 -6.14 10.29
CA ARG A 95 -15.79 -6.24 8.95
C ARG A 95 -14.61 -7.21 8.93
N LEU A 96 -14.43 -7.96 7.84
CA LEU A 96 -13.25 -8.81 7.72
C LEU A 96 -12.06 -8.00 7.19
N LEU A 97 -10.88 -8.31 7.74
CA LEU A 97 -9.60 -7.89 7.21
C LEU A 97 -8.95 -9.07 6.50
N TRP A 98 -8.67 -8.91 5.21
CA TRP A 98 -8.00 -9.92 4.39
C TRP A 98 -6.57 -9.49 4.12
N LEU A 99 -5.62 -10.26 4.66
CA LEU A 99 -4.19 -10.01 4.57
C LEU A 99 -3.58 -11.10 3.68
N TYR A 100 -3.39 -10.79 2.41
CA TYR A 100 -2.71 -11.67 1.46
C TYR A 100 -1.22 -11.38 1.46
N ASP A 101 -0.40 -12.38 1.76
CA ASP A 101 1.05 -12.25 1.72
C ASP A 101 1.69 -13.64 1.60
N THR A 102 2.90 -13.70 1.05
CA THR A 102 3.68 -14.94 1.06
C THR A 102 4.11 -15.29 2.50
N PHE A 103 4.26 -14.28 3.36
CA PHE A 103 4.95 -14.30 4.65
C PHE A 103 6.40 -14.83 4.54
N GLU A 104 6.92 -14.77 3.33
CA GLU A 104 8.19 -15.27 2.89
C GLU A 104 8.88 -14.21 2.02
N GLY A 105 8.47 -12.95 2.10
CA GLY A 105 9.04 -11.84 1.32
C GLY A 105 8.65 -11.87 -0.16
N MET A 106 9.29 -11.00 -0.93
CA MET A 106 8.98 -10.81 -2.35
C MET A 106 9.13 -12.10 -3.16
N THR A 107 8.28 -12.24 -4.17
CA THR A 107 8.45 -13.26 -5.22
C THR A 107 9.55 -12.84 -6.19
N LEU A 108 10.01 -13.78 -7.01
CA LEU A 108 10.98 -13.46 -8.04
C LEU A 108 10.30 -12.61 -9.14
N PRO A 109 10.87 -11.45 -9.49
CA PRO A 109 10.35 -10.57 -10.52
C PRO A 109 10.58 -11.13 -11.93
N THR A 110 9.89 -10.52 -12.87
CA THR A 110 9.97 -10.77 -14.31
C THR A 110 10.74 -9.66 -15.03
N ASN A 111 10.80 -9.72 -16.37
CA ASN A 111 11.42 -8.67 -17.19
C ASN A 111 10.62 -7.35 -17.22
N GLU A 112 9.35 -7.38 -16.82
CA GLU A 112 8.48 -6.19 -16.77
C GLU A 112 8.77 -5.34 -15.53
N ASP A 113 9.41 -5.93 -14.52
CA ASP A 113 9.64 -5.32 -13.22
C ASP A 113 10.94 -4.52 -13.25
N ILE A 114 10.79 -3.21 -13.46
CA ILE A 114 11.88 -2.25 -13.55
C ILE A 114 11.59 -1.11 -12.57
N GLU A 115 12.56 -0.77 -11.73
CA GLU A 115 12.48 0.41 -10.86
C GLU A 115 12.54 1.66 -11.74
N LYS A 116 11.48 2.46 -11.69
CA LYS A 116 11.30 3.59 -12.61
C LYS A 116 12.36 4.67 -12.46
N GLU A 117 12.84 4.92 -11.24
CA GLU A 117 13.80 6.01 -10.99
C GLU A 117 15.19 5.68 -11.54
N THR A 118 15.64 4.44 -11.35
CA THR A 118 17.02 4.03 -11.66
C THR A 118 17.13 3.25 -12.98
N GLY A 119 16.04 2.63 -13.44
CA GLY A 119 16.02 1.70 -14.57
C GLY A 119 16.60 0.31 -14.23
N ILE A 120 16.87 0.02 -12.95
CA ILE A 120 17.37 -1.29 -12.50
C ILE A 120 16.23 -2.31 -12.58
N LYS A 121 16.54 -3.53 -13.05
CA LYS A 121 15.56 -4.62 -13.10
C LYS A 121 15.33 -5.18 -11.69
N GLY A 122 14.11 -5.59 -11.39
CA GLY A 122 13.76 -6.19 -10.10
C GLY A 122 14.65 -7.37 -9.73
N GLY A 123 15.03 -8.19 -10.72
CA GLY A 123 15.92 -9.33 -10.49
C GLY A 123 17.30 -8.90 -9.95
N ASP A 124 17.81 -7.78 -10.45
CA ASP A 124 19.09 -7.20 -10.03
C ASP A 124 18.96 -6.49 -8.66
N LEU A 125 17.78 -5.95 -8.33
CA LEU A 125 17.50 -5.36 -7.01
C LEU A 125 17.54 -6.38 -5.87
N LEU A 126 17.20 -7.63 -6.15
CA LEU A 126 17.22 -8.73 -5.18
C LEU A 126 18.54 -9.50 -5.18
N GLU A 127 19.39 -9.29 -6.19
CA GLU A 127 20.64 -10.02 -6.36
C GLU A 127 21.65 -9.69 -5.26
N ASN A 128 22.31 -10.70 -4.71
CA ASN A 128 23.33 -10.56 -3.66
C ASN A 128 22.85 -9.91 -2.34
N ILE A 129 21.54 -9.76 -2.14
CA ILE A 129 20.95 -9.32 -0.86
C ILE A 129 20.54 -10.54 -0.05
N GLU A 130 21.08 -10.64 1.18
CA GLU A 130 20.62 -11.63 2.15
C GLU A 130 19.22 -11.25 2.66
N LYS A 131 18.29 -12.19 2.56
CA LYS A 131 16.92 -12.03 3.01
C LYS A 131 16.86 -11.96 4.54
N ASN A 132 16.37 -10.86 5.07
CA ASN A 132 16.18 -10.64 6.51
C ASN A 132 14.97 -9.73 6.79
N THR A 133 14.71 -9.43 8.06
CA THR A 133 13.54 -8.66 8.49
C THR A 133 13.81 -7.16 8.70
N ASP A 134 14.95 -6.65 8.23
CA ASP A 134 15.28 -5.23 8.31
C ASP A 134 14.32 -4.40 7.46
N LYS A 135 13.98 -3.19 7.93
CA LYS A 135 12.95 -2.34 7.31
C LYS A 135 13.21 -2.00 5.84
N TYR A 136 14.47 -1.80 5.48
CA TYR A 136 14.88 -1.42 4.13
C TYR A 136 15.51 -2.58 3.37
N ASN A 137 15.30 -3.82 3.82
CA ASN A 137 15.71 -4.99 3.08
C ASN A 137 14.79 -5.17 1.86
N MET A 138 15.36 -5.25 0.66
CA MET A 138 14.60 -5.36 -0.58
C MET A 138 13.71 -6.61 -0.63
N TRP A 139 14.03 -7.69 0.09
CA TRP A 139 13.16 -8.86 0.13
C TRP A 139 11.85 -8.63 0.86
N ALA A 140 11.68 -7.52 1.58
CA ALA A 140 10.50 -7.23 2.41
C ALA A 140 10.05 -8.44 3.22
N TYR A 141 10.99 -9.19 3.79
CA TYR A 141 10.66 -10.45 4.46
C TYR A 141 10.12 -10.19 5.86
N ALA A 142 8.92 -10.71 6.12
CA ALA A 142 8.32 -10.75 7.44
C ALA A 142 7.56 -12.08 7.62
N PRO A 143 7.98 -12.94 8.56
CA PRO A 143 7.24 -14.16 8.85
C PRO A 143 5.89 -13.87 9.52
N GLU A 144 4.92 -14.73 9.27
CA GLU A 144 3.51 -14.55 9.66
C GLU A 144 3.32 -14.35 11.17
N ASP A 145 4.18 -14.92 12.01
CA ASP A 145 4.13 -14.77 13.47
C ASP A 145 4.38 -13.31 13.91
N ILE A 146 5.27 -12.59 13.23
CA ILE A 146 5.47 -11.15 13.45
C ILE A 146 4.20 -10.38 13.09
N VAL A 147 3.60 -10.68 11.94
CA VAL A 147 2.39 -10.01 11.47
C VAL A 147 1.22 -10.25 12.42
N ARG A 148 1.02 -11.51 12.85
CA ARG A 148 -0.01 -11.89 13.82
C ARG A 148 0.17 -11.17 15.15
N LYS A 149 1.37 -11.16 15.70
CA LYS A 149 1.69 -10.44 16.95
C LYS A 149 1.40 -8.94 16.84
N ASN A 150 1.75 -8.34 15.71
CA ASN A 150 1.49 -6.95 15.42
C ASN A 150 -0.02 -6.67 15.34
N MET A 151 -0.77 -7.48 14.61
CA MET A 151 -2.23 -7.36 14.51
C MET A 151 -2.93 -7.59 15.86
N GLU A 152 -2.51 -8.57 16.67
CA GLU A 152 -3.04 -8.82 18.02
C GLU A 152 -2.85 -7.63 18.97
N SER A 153 -1.83 -6.79 18.73
CA SER A 153 -1.60 -5.58 19.51
C SER A 153 -2.69 -4.52 19.28
N THR A 154 -3.38 -4.56 18.13
CA THR A 154 -4.47 -3.62 17.79
C THR A 154 -5.76 -3.90 18.55
N LYS A 155 -5.93 -5.12 19.08
CA LYS A 155 -7.17 -5.61 19.71
C LYS A 155 -8.36 -5.76 18.78
N TYR A 156 -8.16 -5.74 17.47
CA TYR A 156 -9.21 -6.12 16.52
C TYR A 156 -9.59 -7.59 16.72
N PRO A 157 -10.88 -7.97 16.60
CA PRO A 157 -11.31 -9.35 16.82
C PRO A 157 -10.57 -10.33 15.90
N SER A 158 -9.90 -11.32 16.49
CA SER A 158 -9.00 -12.22 15.75
C SER A 158 -9.73 -13.12 14.76
N ASP A 159 -11.01 -13.44 15.01
CA ASP A 159 -11.88 -14.19 14.10
C ASP A 159 -12.27 -13.37 12.85
N LYS A 160 -12.07 -12.05 12.90
CA LYS A 160 -12.30 -11.11 11.79
C LYS A 160 -11.05 -10.85 10.94
N ILE A 161 -9.92 -11.44 11.27
CA ILE A 161 -8.70 -11.31 10.48
C ILE A 161 -8.41 -12.62 9.74
N LYS A 162 -8.28 -12.54 8.42
CA LYS A 162 -7.94 -13.64 7.53
C LYS A 162 -6.51 -13.45 7.03
N TYR A 163 -5.60 -14.31 7.46
CA TYR A 163 -4.23 -14.37 6.96
C TYR A 163 -4.19 -15.40 5.84
N ILE A 164 -3.97 -14.96 4.62
CA ILE A 164 -3.94 -15.80 3.44
C ILE A 164 -2.49 -15.95 3.01
N ARG A 165 -1.90 -17.10 3.37
CA ARG A 165 -0.50 -17.40 3.10
C ARG A 165 -0.33 -17.92 1.69
N GLY A 166 0.54 -17.27 0.93
CA GLY A 166 1.01 -17.73 -0.36
C GLY A 166 1.09 -16.60 -1.38
N LYS A 167 1.48 -16.96 -2.60
CA LYS A 167 1.44 -16.03 -3.72
C LYS A 167 -0.01 -15.65 -4.04
N VAL A 168 -0.27 -14.40 -4.38
CA VAL A 168 -1.62 -13.93 -4.71
C VAL A 168 -2.15 -14.62 -5.97
N GLU A 169 -1.26 -14.94 -6.91
CA GLU A 169 -1.53 -15.66 -8.15
C GLU A 169 -2.14 -17.06 -7.89
N ASP A 170 -1.74 -17.70 -6.79
CA ASP A 170 -2.25 -19.00 -6.37
C ASP A 170 -3.49 -18.83 -5.48
N THR A 171 -3.36 -18.02 -4.42
CA THR A 171 -4.34 -17.93 -3.33
C THR A 171 -5.66 -17.26 -3.72
N LEU A 172 -5.65 -16.32 -4.67
CA LEU A 172 -6.87 -15.63 -5.14
C LEU A 172 -7.81 -16.55 -5.93
N ASN A 173 -7.31 -17.70 -6.41
CA ASN A 173 -8.15 -18.73 -7.01
C ASN A 173 -8.86 -19.60 -5.97
N GLU A 174 -8.33 -19.68 -4.76
CA GLU A 174 -8.84 -20.54 -3.70
C GLU A 174 -9.78 -19.81 -2.75
N THR A 175 -9.44 -18.58 -2.37
CA THR A 175 -10.15 -17.87 -1.31
C THR A 175 -10.08 -16.36 -1.53
N LYS A 176 -11.24 -15.74 -1.60
CA LYS A 176 -11.43 -14.30 -1.80
C LYS A 176 -12.66 -13.78 -1.07
N PRO A 177 -12.68 -12.49 -0.68
CA PRO A 177 -13.89 -11.85 -0.14
C PRO A 177 -15.05 -11.89 -1.13
N GLU A 178 -16.27 -11.76 -0.63
CA GLU A 178 -17.46 -11.63 -1.49
C GLU A 178 -17.64 -10.20 -2.02
N SER A 179 -17.26 -9.20 -1.23
CA SER A 179 -17.39 -7.78 -1.56
C SER A 179 -16.32 -6.98 -0.82
N ILE A 180 -15.78 -5.94 -1.45
CA ILE A 180 -14.65 -5.16 -0.93
C ILE A 180 -15.04 -3.69 -0.84
N ALA A 181 -14.92 -3.09 0.35
CA ALA A 181 -15.07 -1.65 0.54
C ALA A 181 -13.76 -0.90 0.25
N LEU A 182 -12.62 -1.50 0.63
CA LEU A 182 -11.27 -0.96 0.42
C LEU A 182 -10.34 -2.07 -0.05
N LEU A 183 -9.71 -1.87 -1.20
CA LEU A 183 -8.64 -2.71 -1.73
C LEU A 183 -7.33 -1.93 -1.77
N ARG A 184 -6.27 -2.44 -1.14
CA ARG A 184 -4.91 -1.91 -1.23
C ARG A 184 -3.98 -2.94 -1.87
N LEU A 185 -3.33 -2.56 -2.96
CA LEU A 185 -2.36 -3.39 -3.70
C LEU A 185 -0.94 -2.88 -3.44
N ASP A 186 -0.06 -3.75 -2.96
CA ASP A 186 1.31 -3.44 -2.50
C ASP A 186 2.23 -4.68 -2.65
N THR A 187 2.21 -5.31 -3.83
CA THR A 187 3.04 -6.49 -4.15
C THR A 187 4.13 -6.22 -5.17
N ASP A 188 4.33 -4.95 -5.56
CA ASP A 188 5.41 -4.42 -6.40
C ASP A 188 5.46 -4.88 -7.86
N TRP A 189 5.20 -6.16 -8.12
CA TRP A 189 5.47 -6.81 -9.41
C TRP A 189 4.26 -6.87 -10.34
N TYR A 190 4.56 -6.99 -11.64
CA TYR A 190 3.56 -7.09 -12.71
C TYR A 190 2.62 -8.28 -12.49
N GLU A 191 3.14 -9.48 -12.27
CA GLU A 191 2.34 -10.71 -12.22
C GLU A 191 1.36 -10.71 -11.03
N SER A 192 1.81 -10.29 -9.86
CA SER A 192 0.99 -10.19 -8.66
C SER A 192 -0.06 -9.09 -8.80
N THR A 193 0.34 -7.88 -9.21
CA THR A 193 -0.57 -6.75 -9.43
C THR A 193 -1.65 -7.11 -10.46
N LYS A 194 -1.28 -7.80 -11.54
CA LYS A 194 -2.21 -8.25 -12.57
C LYS A 194 -3.21 -9.26 -12.01
N ALA A 195 -2.73 -10.27 -11.28
CA ALA A 195 -3.60 -11.29 -10.66
C ALA A 195 -4.60 -10.66 -9.67
N GLU A 196 -4.14 -9.70 -8.87
CA GLU A 196 -4.97 -8.94 -7.93
C GLU A 196 -6.05 -8.13 -8.65
N MET A 197 -5.69 -7.38 -9.69
CA MET A 197 -6.66 -6.60 -10.46
C MET A 197 -7.70 -7.47 -11.14
N ASP A 198 -7.28 -8.57 -11.77
CA ASP A 198 -8.18 -9.52 -12.43
C ASP A 198 -9.19 -10.14 -11.44
N ALA A 199 -8.75 -10.47 -10.23
CA ALA A 199 -9.56 -11.19 -9.25
C ALA A 199 -10.37 -10.29 -8.30
N LEU A 200 -9.81 -9.15 -7.87
CA LEU A 200 -10.32 -8.36 -6.75
C LEU A 200 -10.97 -7.03 -7.19
N TYR A 201 -10.50 -6.38 -8.25
CA TYR A 201 -11.12 -5.13 -8.72
C TYR A 201 -12.63 -5.28 -9.01
N PRO A 202 -13.11 -6.39 -9.64
CA PRO A 202 -14.54 -6.59 -9.87
C PRO A 202 -15.36 -6.63 -8.57
N LEU A 203 -14.74 -7.06 -7.46
CA LEU A 203 -15.40 -7.25 -6.15
C LEU A 203 -15.47 -5.96 -5.33
N ILE A 204 -14.75 -4.91 -5.72
CA ILE A 204 -14.87 -3.61 -5.07
C ILE A 204 -16.30 -3.10 -5.24
N ALA A 205 -16.96 -2.77 -4.13
CA ALA A 205 -18.30 -2.23 -4.12
C ALA A 205 -18.32 -0.86 -4.83
N LYS A 206 -19.50 -0.47 -5.33
CA LYS A 206 -19.70 0.88 -5.84
C LYS A 206 -19.41 1.91 -4.74
N GLY A 207 -18.57 2.89 -5.06
CA GLY A 207 -18.06 3.86 -4.09
C GLY A 207 -16.92 3.33 -3.22
N GLY A 208 -16.49 2.08 -3.39
CA GLY A 208 -15.32 1.53 -2.74
C GLY A 208 -14.02 2.15 -3.24
N VAL A 209 -12.96 1.97 -2.47
CA VAL A 209 -11.66 2.59 -2.73
C VAL A 209 -10.65 1.53 -3.19
N LEU A 210 -9.91 1.87 -4.23
CA LEU A 210 -8.69 1.16 -4.65
C LEU A 210 -7.49 2.05 -4.34
N ILE A 211 -6.50 1.51 -3.62
CA ILE A 211 -5.18 2.10 -3.42
C ILE A 211 -4.16 1.22 -4.13
N ILE A 212 -3.26 1.84 -4.90
CA ILE A 212 -2.18 1.18 -5.62
C ILE A 212 -0.89 1.80 -5.13
N ASP A 213 -0.04 1.02 -4.46
CA ASP A 213 1.13 1.57 -3.79
C ASP A 213 2.27 1.87 -4.77
N ASP A 214 2.52 0.95 -5.71
CA ASP A 214 3.75 0.95 -6.52
C ASP A 214 3.62 1.52 -7.93
N TYR A 215 2.49 2.16 -8.24
CA TYR A 215 2.18 2.66 -9.58
C TYR A 215 3.24 3.64 -10.15
N GLY A 216 3.90 4.40 -9.28
CA GLY A 216 4.99 5.29 -9.69
C GLY A 216 6.39 4.73 -9.48
N HIS A 217 6.54 3.65 -8.72
CA HIS A 217 7.83 3.07 -8.35
C HIS A 217 8.26 1.97 -9.33
N PHE A 218 7.38 1.02 -9.63
CA PHE A 218 7.69 -0.09 -10.54
C PHE A 218 6.91 -0.01 -11.86
N GLU A 219 7.63 -0.15 -12.97
CA GLU A 219 7.03 -0.13 -14.31
C GLU A 219 6.08 -1.32 -14.52
N GLY A 220 6.40 -2.48 -13.94
CA GLY A 220 5.57 -3.68 -13.96
C GLY A 220 4.20 -3.46 -13.31
N ALA A 221 4.16 -3.00 -12.05
CA ALA A 221 2.91 -2.67 -11.36
C ALA A 221 2.06 -1.68 -12.16
N ARG A 222 2.67 -0.60 -12.67
CA ARG A 222 1.98 0.35 -13.54
C ARG A 222 1.36 -0.31 -14.77
N LYS A 223 2.17 -1.09 -15.49
CA LYS A 223 1.75 -1.74 -16.73
C LYS A 223 0.53 -2.64 -16.48
N ALA A 224 0.55 -3.43 -15.41
CA ALA A 224 -0.58 -4.29 -15.03
C ALA A 224 -1.87 -3.50 -14.78
N ILE A 225 -1.78 -2.38 -14.06
CA ILE A 225 -2.91 -1.50 -13.78
C ILE A 225 -3.47 -0.87 -15.07
N ASP A 226 -2.59 -0.31 -15.90
CA ASP A 226 -2.96 0.37 -17.15
C ASP A 226 -3.61 -0.63 -18.13
N GLU A 227 -3.02 -1.83 -18.29
CA GLU A 227 -3.57 -2.90 -19.13
C GLU A 227 -4.95 -3.37 -18.64
N TYR A 228 -5.14 -3.50 -17.32
CA TYR A 228 -6.44 -3.86 -16.77
C TYR A 228 -7.52 -2.84 -17.13
N PHE A 229 -7.29 -1.55 -16.87
CA PHE A 229 -8.27 -0.51 -17.16
C PHE A 229 -8.55 -0.35 -18.66
N ASP A 230 -7.52 -0.51 -19.50
CA ASP A 230 -7.68 -0.56 -20.95
C ASP A 230 -8.51 -1.76 -21.40
N SER A 231 -8.41 -2.91 -20.73
CA SER A 231 -9.16 -4.11 -21.05
C SER A 231 -10.66 -3.98 -20.73
N VAL A 232 -11.00 -3.35 -19.58
CA VAL A 232 -12.39 -3.11 -19.16
C VAL A 232 -12.98 -1.81 -19.71
N LYS A 233 -12.18 -1.04 -20.48
CA LYS A 233 -12.58 0.24 -21.09
C LYS A 233 -13.03 1.28 -20.05
N GLU A 234 -12.36 1.29 -18.91
CA GLU A 234 -12.56 2.28 -17.86
C GLU A 234 -11.41 3.29 -17.82
N GLN A 235 -11.72 4.53 -17.47
CA GLN A 235 -10.72 5.59 -17.27
C GLN A 235 -10.99 6.26 -15.92
N PRO A 236 -10.61 5.62 -14.81
CA PRO A 236 -10.81 6.20 -13.49
C PRO A 236 -9.96 7.46 -13.30
N LEU A 237 -10.45 8.38 -12.47
CA LEU A 237 -9.59 9.44 -11.96
C LEU A 237 -8.66 8.82 -10.92
N MET A 238 -7.42 8.63 -11.31
CA MET A 238 -6.38 8.07 -10.45
C MET A 238 -5.67 9.22 -9.70
N HIS A 239 -6.17 9.53 -8.50
CA HIS A 239 -5.62 10.61 -7.68
C HIS A 239 -4.23 10.22 -7.18
N ARG A 240 -3.29 11.16 -7.26
CA ARG A 240 -1.91 10.97 -6.79
C ARG A 240 -1.84 11.13 -5.27
N ILE A 241 -1.24 10.17 -4.57
CA ILE A 241 -0.97 10.28 -3.13
C ILE A 241 0.39 10.94 -2.93
N ASP A 242 1.47 10.25 -3.33
CA ASP A 242 2.85 10.72 -3.27
C ASP A 242 3.57 10.50 -4.61
N TYR A 243 4.88 10.22 -4.63
CA TYR A 243 5.58 9.91 -5.88
C TYR A 243 5.08 8.62 -6.55
N THR A 244 4.65 7.62 -5.76
CA THR A 244 4.28 6.29 -6.24
C THR A 244 2.79 5.97 -6.07
N GLY A 245 2.24 6.21 -4.88
CA GLY A 245 0.90 5.82 -4.51
C GLY A 245 -0.19 6.50 -5.34
N ARG A 246 -1.23 5.75 -5.63
CA ARG A 246 -2.43 6.20 -6.34
C ARG A 246 -3.69 5.74 -5.63
N MET A 247 -4.76 6.51 -5.77
CA MET A 247 -6.06 6.20 -5.18
C MET A 247 -7.18 6.46 -6.17
N ILE A 248 -8.15 5.55 -6.20
CA ILE A 248 -9.33 5.58 -7.06
C ILE A 248 -10.56 5.31 -6.20
N ILE A 249 -11.65 6.04 -6.45
CA ILE A 249 -13.00 5.67 -5.99
C ILE A 249 -13.71 4.99 -7.15
N LYS A 250 -14.12 3.73 -6.96
CA LYS A 250 -14.84 2.96 -7.97
C LYS A 250 -16.24 3.53 -8.17
N LYS A 251 -16.59 3.89 -9.41
CA LYS A 251 -17.86 4.59 -9.71
C LYS A 251 -19.06 3.65 -9.85
N SER A 252 -18.83 2.41 -10.27
CA SER A 252 -19.86 1.43 -10.64
C SER A 252 -19.42 0.04 -10.28
#